data_AF-I7BMM0-F1
#
_entry.id   AF-I7BMM0-F1
#
_cell.length_a   1.000
_cell.length_b   1.000
_cell.length_c   1.000
_cell.angle_alpha   90.00
_cell.angle_beta   90.00
_cell.angle_gamma   90.00
#
_symmetry.space_group_name_H-M   'P 1'
#
loop_
_entity.id
_entity.type
_entity.pdbx_description
1 polymer ?
#
loop_
_entity_poly.entity_id
_entity_poly.type
_entity_poly.pdbx_seq_one_letter_code
_entity_poly.pdbx_strand_id
1 'polypeptide(L)'
;MDSWTDGVSTRDRVRKIALSLTRPRSVNWIKNEADVASWDTTKDELERLVEYGQIKRIEDDSGSETQYRYGPDYRRRYLDRVEELAAEHTKDELRNEVAAIQEQIEAWQDSYDVDSLSELETSVTDADLSSDEIRKRNAVIRRWERSRETKRLVDHALSLYDDLESVTGPESGSRPSEAAQ
;
A
#
# COMPACT_ATOMS: atom_id res chain seq x y z
N MET A 1 -23.21 11.10 -22.64
CA MET A 1 -22.30 10.42 -21.70
C MET A 1 -21.20 9.85 -22.56
N ASP A 2 -20.04 10.51 -22.62
CA ASP A 2 -18.89 9.99 -23.33
C ASP A 2 -18.53 8.64 -22.71
N SER A 3 -18.46 7.62 -23.55
CA SER A 3 -17.99 6.34 -23.06
C SER A 3 -16.53 6.56 -22.68
N TRP A 4 -16.13 6.27 -21.44
CA TRP A 4 -14.73 6.38 -21.01
C TRP A 4 -13.77 5.54 -21.87
N THR A 5 -14.34 4.70 -22.73
CA THR A 5 -13.70 3.83 -23.70
C THR A 5 -13.39 4.52 -25.04
N ASP A 6 -13.98 5.69 -25.33
CA ASP A 6 -13.78 6.42 -26.59
C ASP A 6 -12.31 6.85 -26.74
N GLY A 7 -11.67 6.43 -27.83
CA GLY A 7 -10.26 6.73 -28.13
C GLY A 7 -9.22 5.90 -27.36
N VAL A 8 -9.63 5.02 -26.44
CA VAL A 8 -8.72 4.16 -25.66
C VAL A 8 -8.62 2.77 -26.28
N SER A 9 -7.41 2.27 -26.52
CA SER A 9 -7.21 0.92 -27.09
C SER A 9 -7.71 -0.17 -26.14
N THR A 10 -8.10 -1.33 -26.69
CA THR A 10 -8.52 -2.50 -25.91
C THR A 10 -7.51 -2.88 -24.82
N ARG A 11 -6.21 -2.85 -25.13
CA ARG A 11 -5.14 -3.16 -24.17
C ARG A 11 -5.02 -2.11 -23.09
N ASP A 12 -5.15 -0.83 -23.44
CA ASP A 12 -5.08 0.27 -22.45
C ASP A 12 -6.28 0.23 -21.49
N ARG A 13 -7.47 -0.16 -21.96
CA ARG A 13 -8.63 -0.39 -21.09
C ARG A 13 -8.37 -1.52 -20.09
N VAL A 14 -7.86 -2.66 -20.56
CA VAL A 14 -7.48 -3.79 -19.68
C VAL A 14 -6.42 -3.37 -18.67
N ARG A 15 -5.39 -2.65 -19.10
CA ARG A 15 -4.34 -2.13 -18.22
C ARG A 15 -4.90 -1.21 -17.14
N LYS A 16 -5.76 -0.26 -17.53
CA LYS A 16 -6.41 0.66 -16.59
C LYS A 16 -7.20 -0.10 -15.52
N ILE A 17 -8.00 -1.09 -15.91
CA ILE A 17 -8.75 -1.93 -14.96
C ILE A 17 -7.80 -2.74 -14.09
N ALA A 18 -6.84 -3.45 -14.68
CA ALA A 18 -5.89 -4.31 -13.96
C ALA A 18 -5.08 -3.55 -12.90
N LEU A 19 -4.59 -2.35 -13.23
CA LEU A 19 -3.84 -1.51 -12.31
C LEU A 19 -4.70 -0.86 -11.23
N SER A 20 -6.02 -0.78 -11.42
CA SER A 20 -6.97 -0.26 -10.43
C SER A 20 -7.48 -1.32 -9.44
N LEU A 21 -7.12 -2.59 -9.65
CA LEU A 21 -7.60 -3.69 -8.81
C LEU A 21 -7.16 -3.52 -7.35
N THR A 22 -8.14 -3.68 -6.46
CA THR A 22 -7.95 -3.73 -5.00
C THR A 22 -8.06 -5.15 -4.43
N ARG A 23 -8.44 -6.13 -5.27
CA ARG A 23 -8.54 -7.55 -4.93
C ARG A 23 -8.31 -8.40 -6.20
N PRO A 24 -7.90 -9.67 -6.06
CA PRO A 24 -7.73 -10.55 -7.22
C PRO A 24 -9.05 -10.79 -7.98
N ARG A 25 -8.98 -10.82 -9.31
CA ARG A 25 -10.10 -10.98 -10.23
C ARG A 25 -9.75 -11.94 -11.37
N SER A 26 -10.75 -12.63 -11.89
CA SER A 26 -10.56 -13.52 -13.04
C SER A 26 -10.42 -12.71 -14.33
N VAL A 27 -9.85 -13.31 -15.37
CA VAL A 27 -9.76 -12.70 -16.71
C VAL A 27 -11.15 -12.29 -17.21
N ASN A 28 -12.17 -13.12 -17.01
CA ASN A 28 -13.54 -12.81 -17.43
C ASN A 28 -14.12 -11.58 -16.73
N TRP A 29 -13.84 -11.40 -15.44
CA TRP A 29 -14.29 -10.20 -14.73
C TRP A 29 -13.60 -8.95 -15.30
N ILE A 30 -12.27 -9.01 -15.46
CA ILE A 30 -11.48 -7.89 -15.97
C ILE A 30 -11.88 -7.53 -17.41
N LYS A 31 -12.10 -8.55 -18.25
CA LYS A 31 -12.58 -8.41 -19.62
C LYS A 31 -13.91 -7.65 -19.67
N ASN A 32 -14.88 -8.07 -18.84
CA ASN A 32 -16.20 -7.45 -18.81
C ASN A 32 -16.13 -6.00 -18.29
N GLU A 33 -15.33 -5.77 -17.24
CA GLU A 33 -15.14 -4.43 -16.66
C GLU A 33 -14.43 -3.48 -17.64
N ALA A 34 -13.48 -4.01 -18.43
CA ALA A 34 -12.74 -3.24 -19.43
C ALA A 34 -13.51 -3.05 -20.76
N ASP A 35 -14.74 -3.54 -20.87
CA ASP A 35 -15.55 -3.55 -22.10
C ASP A 35 -14.77 -4.12 -23.30
N VAL A 36 -14.23 -5.33 -23.10
CA VAL A 36 -13.45 -6.06 -24.11
C VAL A 36 -14.15 -7.35 -24.52
N ALA A 37 -14.26 -7.62 -25.81
CA ALA A 37 -14.89 -8.87 -26.27
C ALA A 37 -13.96 -10.09 -26.14
N SER A 38 -12.66 -9.91 -26.42
CA SER A 38 -11.68 -11.00 -26.51
C SER A 38 -11.10 -11.37 -25.14
N TRP A 39 -11.34 -12.62 -24.74
CA TRP A 39 -10.70 -13.20 -23.55
C TRP A 39 -9.19 -13.34 -23.73
N ASP A 40 -8.72 -13.86 -24.86
CA ASP A 40 -7.29 -14.05 -25.14
C ASP A 40 -6.53 -12.72 -25.13
N THR A 41 -7.08 -11.68 -25.77
CA THR A 41 -6.46 -10.34 -25.75
C THR A 41 -6.34 -9.79 -24.34
N THR A 42 -7.36 -10.04 -23.50
CA THR A 42 -7.34 -9.62 -22.09
C THR A 42 -6.28 -10.40 -21.32
N LYS A 43 -6.23 -11.73 -21.49
CA LYS A 43 -5.25 -12.59 -20.84
C LYS A 43 -3.82 -12.22 -21.25
N ASP A 44 -3.54 -12.04 -22.53
CA ASP A 44 -2.21 -11.67 -23.03
C ASP A 44 -1.72 -10.35 -22.44
N GLU A 45 -2.61 -9.35 -22.30
CA GLU A 45 -2.26 -8.10 -21.65
C GLU A 45 -1.99 -8.29 -20.15
N LEU A 46 -2.81 -9.07 -19.45
CA LEU A 46 -2.59 -9.37 -18.04
C LEU A 46 -1.28 -10.13 -17.81
N GLU A 47 -0.92 -11.07 -18.67
CA GLU A 47 0.35 -11.80 -18.61
C GLU A 47 1.54 -10.87 -18.85
N ARG A 48 1.45 -9.93 -19.81
CA ARG A 48 2.45 -8.86 -19.97
C ARG A 48 2.60 -8.02 -18.69
N LEU A 49 1.51 -7.63 -18.06
CA LEU A 49 1.56 -6.87 -16.81
C LEU A 49 2.19 -7.66 -15.66
N VAL A 50 2.00 -8.99 -15.63
CA VAL A 50 2.69 -9.87 -14.68
C VAL A 50 4.19 -9.94 -14.99
N GLU A 51 4.56 -10.06 -16.26
CA GLU A 51 5.95 -10.07 -16.71
C GLU A 51 6.70 -8.79 -16.31
N TYR A 52 6.05 -7.62 -16.46
CA TYR A 52 6.59 -6.33 -15.98
C TYR A 52 6.44 -6.11 -14.47
N GLY A 53 5.98 -7.13 -13.73
CA GLY A 53 5.80 -7.08 -12.28
C GLY A 53 4.78 -6.03 -11.81
N GLN A 54 3.88 -5.58 -12.68
CA GLN A 54 2.88 -4.54 -12.36
C GLN A 54 1.66 -5.11 -11.64
N ILE A 55 1.35 -6.38 -11.89
CA ILE A 55 0.30 -7.14 -11.19
C ILE A 55 0.82 -8.54 -10.85
N LYS A 56 0.11 -9.25 -9.98
CA LYS A 56 0.39 -10.65 -9.64
C LYS A 56 -0.65 -11.60 -10.19
N ARG A 57 -0.16 -12.75 -10.65
CA ARG A 57 -0.96 -13.95 -10.90
C ARG A 57 -1.02 -14.75 -9.60
N ILE A 58 -2.23 -15.09 -9.19
CA ILE A 58 -2.54 -15.78 -7.93
C ILE A 58 -3.31 -17.04 -8.29
N GLU A 59 -2.87 -18.18 -7.78
CA GLU A 59 -3.56 -19.45 -7.97
C GLU A 59 -4.93 -19.43 -7.27
N ASP A 60 -5.93 -19.98 -7.95
CA ASP A 60 -7.29 -20.09 -7.43
C ASP A 60 -7.54 -21.53 -6.97
N ASP A 61 -7.37 -21.78 -5.67
CA ASP A 61 -7.65 -23.09 -5.05
C ASP A 61 -9.16 -23.44 -4.98
N SER A 62 -10.04 -22.57 -5.51
CA SER A 62 -11.49 -22.79 -5.46
C SER A 62 -12.04 -23.82 -6.47
N GLY A 63 -11.17 -24.49 -7.23
CA GLY A 63 -11.56 -25.54 -8.20
C GLY A 63 -12.27 -25.00 -9.45
N SER A 64 -12.15 -23.70 -9.73
CA SER A 64 -12.64 -23.09 -10.97
C SER A 64 -11.80 -23.51 -12.19
N GLU A 65 -12.45 -23.68 -13.35
CA GLU A 65 -11.84 -24.01 -14.64
C GLU A 65 -10.75 -22.99 -15.08
N THR A 66 -10.72 -21.79 -14.48
CA THR A 66 -9.61 -20.84 -14.64
C THR A 66 -8.75 -20.83 -13.38
N GLN A 67 -7.66 -21.61 -13.40
CA GLN A 67 -6.73 -21.84 -12.28
C GLN A 67 -6.07 -20.56 -11.70
N TYR A 68 -6.27 -19.37 -12.29
CA TYR A 68 -5.56 -18.16 -11.90
C TYR A 68 -6.42 -16.89 -11.90
N ARG A 69 -6.17 -16.04 -10.91
CA ARG A 69 -6.68 -14.68 -10.79
C ARG A 69 -5.54 -13.68 -10.88
N TYR A 70 -5.86 -12.48 -11.34
CA TYR A 70 -4.94 -11.37 -11.44
C TYR A 70 -5.30 -10.32 -10.40
N GLY A 71 -4.32 -9.83 -9.65
CA GLY A 71 -4.54 -8.88 -8.58
C GLY A 71 -3.33 -7.97 -8.38
N PRO A 72 -3.47 -6.96 -7.52
CA PRO A 72 -2.37 -6.05 -7.26
C PRO A 72 -1.18 -6.77 -6.60
N ASP A 73 0.03 -6.34 -6.92
CA ASP A 73 1.20 -6.73 -6.14
C ASP A 73 1.33 -5.82 -4.92
N TYR A 74 0.73 -6.24 -3.80
CA TYR A 74 0.78 -5.48 -2.54
C TYR A 74 2.21 -5.28 -2.02
N ARG A 75 3.12 -6.23 -2.27
CA ARG A 75 4.52 -6.08 -1.88
C ARG A 75 5.17 -4.94 -2.66
N ARG A 76 4.96 -4.90 -3.97
CA ARG A 76 5.49 -3.82 -4.81
C ARG A 76 4.88 -2.48 -4.42
N ARG A 77 3.54 -2.39 -4.29
CA ARG A 77 2.88 -1.13 -3.87
C ARG A 77 3.39 -0.61 -2.53
N TYR A 78 3.68 -1.52 -1.61
CA TYR A 78 4.27 -1.16 -0.33
C TYR A 78 5.67 -0.57 -0.48
N LEU A 79 6.55 -1.23 -1.25
CA LEU A 79 7.90 -0.75 -1.51
C LEU A 79 7.90 0.57 -2.28
N ASP A 80 7.10 0.68 -3.35
CA ASP A 80 6.92 1.91 -4.13
C ASP A 80 6.51 3.07 -3.20
N ARG A 81 5.60 2.83 -2.23
CA ARG A 81 5.17 3.86 -1.27
C ARG A 81 6.27 4.25 -0.29
N VAL A 82 7.09 3.29 0.16
CA VAL A 82 8.25 3.57 1.03
C VAL A 82 9.29 4.41 0.28
N GLU A 83 9.59 4.05 -0.97
CA GLU A 83 10.50 4.81 -1.83
C GLU A 83 9.99 6.22 -2.12
N GLU A 84 8.69 6.37 -2.42
CA GLU A 84 8.03 7.67 -2.63
C GLU A 84 8.16 8.56 -1.38
N LEU A 85 7.84 8.04 -0.19
CA LEU A 85 7.98 8.77 1.08
C LEU A 85 9.42 9.22 1.32
N ALA A 86 10.40 8.36 1.05
CA ALA A 86 11.81 8.70 1.20
C ALA A 86 12.27 9.72 0.16
N ALA A 87 11.75 9.68 -1.07
CA ALA A 87 12.14 10.61 -2.13
C ALA A 87 11.49 12.00 -1.97
N GLU A 88 10.26 12.07 -1.46
CA GLU A 88 9.46 13.30 -1.36
C GLU A 88 9.66 14.07 -0.05
N HIS A 89 10.11 13.39 1.00
CA HIS A 89 10.27 13.97 2.34
C HIS A 89 11.68 13.81 2.86
N THR A 90 12.15 14.81 3.59
CA THR A 90 13.39 14.75 4.35
C THR A 90 13.26 13.83 5.57
N LYS A 91 14.39 13.33 6.06
CA LYS A 91 14.46 12.50 7.27
C LYS A 91 13.83 13.20 8.49
N ASP A 92 13.97 14.51 8.61
CA ASP A 92 13.39 15.28 9.72
C ASP A 92 11.87 15.48 9.57
N GLU A 93 11.36 15.67 8.36
CA GLU A 93 9.91 15.70 8.10
C GLU A 93 9.25 14.37 8.44
N LEU A 94 9.84 13.24 8.04
CA LEU A 94 9.34 11.90 8.37
C LEU A 94 9.36 11.65 9.89
N ARG A 95 10.41 12.09 10.61
CA ARG A 95 10.45 12.02 12.09
C ARG A 95 9.33 12.83 12.73
N ASN A 96 9.08 14.04 12.23
CA ASN A 96 7.98 14.87 12.71
C ASN A 96 6.62 14.23 12.43
N GLU A 97 6.46 13.57 11.28
CA GLU A 97 5.23 12.82 10.97
C GLU A 97 5.02 11.65 11.93
N VAL A 98 6.07 10.89 12.27
CA VAL A 98 5.99 9.84 13.29
C VAL A 98 5.54 10.41 14.64
N ALA A 99 6.10 11.54 15.06
CA ALA A 99 5.73 12.20 16.31
C ALA A 99 4.27 12.67 16.30
N ALA A 100 3.82 13.29 15.19
CA ALA A 100 2.43 13.75 15.04
C ALA A 100 1.42 12.59 15.04
N ILE A 101 1.76 11.46 14.41
CA ILE A 101 0.92 10.25 14.45
C ILE A 101 0.84 9.69 15.87
N GLN A 102 1.97 9.68 16.60
CA GLN A 102 2.02 9.20 17.97
C GLN A 102 1.18 10.08 18.91
N GLU A 103 1.29 11.40 18.81
CA GLU A 103 0.46 12.36 19.56
C GLU A 103 -1.04 12.16 19.28
N GLN A 104 -1.41 11.89 18.02
CA GLN A 104 -2.80 11.61 17.67
C GLN A 104 -3.31 10.29 18.27
N ILE A 105 -2.45 9.27 18.36
CA ILE A 105 -2.77 7.99 19.02
C ILE A 105 -2.99 8.21 20.52
N GLU A 106 -2.09 8.96 21.18
CA GLU A 106 -2.20 9.31 22.60
C GLU A 106 -3.47 10.12 22.89
N ALA A 107 -3.82 11.06 22.02
CA ALA A 107 -5.08 11.80 22.14
C ALA A 107 -6.33 10.89 22.07
N TRP A 108 -6.30 9.80 21.31
CA TRP A 108 -7.38 8.80 21.32
C TRP A 108 -7.35 7.90 22.54
N GLN A 109 -6.16 7.52 23.03
CA GLN A 109 -6.00 6.81 24.30
C GLN A 109 -6.68 7.59 25.44
N ASP A 110 -6.32 8.87 25.58
CA ASP A 110 -6.85 9.76 26.62
C ASP A 110 -8.35 10.01 26.46
N SER A 111 -8.84 10.22 25.24
CA SER A 111 -10.28 10.48 24.99
C SER A 111 -11.20 9.32 25.32
N TYR A 112 -10.69 8.09 25.22
CA TYR A 112 -11.48 6.87 25.44
C TYR A 112 -11.09 6.11 26.71
N ASP A 113 -10.09 6.61 27.46
CA ASP A 113 -9.52 5.96 28.64
C ASP A 113 -9.09 4.52 28.35
N VAL A 114 -8.28 4.36 27.29
CA VAL A 114 -7.78 3.06 26.82
C VAL A 114 -6.29 3.12 26.56
N ASP A 115 -5.57 2.05 26.90
CA ASP A 115 -4.14 1.93 26.64
C ASP A 115 -3.86 1.37 25.23
N SER A 116 -4.86 0.79 24.57
CA SER A 116 -4.65 0.08 23.30
C SER A 116 -5.86 0.09 22.36
N LEU A 117 -5.57 -0.14 21.07
CA LEU A 117 -6.62 -0.34 20.05
C LEU A 117 -7.55 -1.50 20.41
N SER A 118 -7.01 -2.62 20.91
CA SER A 118 -7.80 -3.80 21.30
C SER A 118 -8.75 -3.51 22.46
N GLU A 119 -8.36 -2.63 23.36
CA GLU A 119 -9.21 -2.18 24.46
C GLU A 119 -10.33 -1.26 23.94
N LEU A 120 -10.02 -0.36 23.02
CA LEU A 120 -11.03 0.44 22.32
C LEU A 120 -12.04 -0.44 21.56
N GLU A 121 -11.56 -1.46 20.85
CA GLU A 121 -12.41 -2.45 20.16
C GLU A 121 -13.33 -3.19 21.14
N THR A 122 -12.81 -3.60 22.29
CA THR A 122 -13.59 -4.26 23.34
C THR A 122 -14.69 -3.33 23.87
N SER A 123 -14.36 -2.05 24.12
CA SER A 123 -15.31 -1.05 24.63
C SER A 123 -16.51 -0.82 23.71
N VAL A 124 -16.45 -1.19 22.42
CA VAL A 124 -17.60 -1.09 21.51
C VAL A 124 -18.77 -1.98 21.94
N THR A 125 -18.50 -3.04 22.72
CA THR A 125 -19.50 -4.02 23.16
C THR A 125 -20.12 -3.72 24.52
N ASP A 126 -19.75 -2.60 25.14
CA ASP A 126 -20.26 -2.20 26.45
C ASP A 126 -21.78 -1.94 26.41
N ALA A 127 -22.50 -2.51 27.38
CA ALA A 127 -23.96 -2.50 27.42
C ALA A 127 -24.57 -1.10 27.59
N ASP A 128 -23.81 -0.16 28.16
CA ASP A 128 -24.26 1.19 28.47
C ASP A 128 -24.12 2.17 27.29
N LEU A 129 -23.64 1.72 26.12
CA LEU A 129 -23.39 2.59 24.98
C LEU A 129 -24.61 2.80 24.09
N SER A 130 -24.82 4.06 23.74
CA SER A 130 -25.73 4.42 22.66
C SER A 130 -25.18 3.99 21.29
N SER A 131 -26.07 3.80 20.31
CA SER A 131 -25.67 3.51 18.93
C SER A 131 -24.81 4.62 18.30
N ASP A 132 -24.94 5.86 18.75
CA ASP A 132 -24.09 6.98 18.30
C ASP A 132 -22.66 6.84 18.84
N GLU A 133 -22.48 6.44 20.09
CA GLU A 133 -21.17 6.19 20.70
C GLU A 133 -20.47 5.00 20.05
N ILE A 134 -21.20 3.91 19.79
CA ILE A 134 -20.71 2.76 19.03
C ILE A 134 -20.19 3.21 17.66
N ARG A 135 -20.95 4.07 16.94
CA ARG A 135 -20.52 4.61 15.64
C ARG A 135 -19.27 5.49 15.75
N LYS A 136 -19.17 6.33 16.78
CA LYS A 136 -17.98 7.18 17.05
C LYS A 136 -16.74 6.34 17.32
N ARG A 137 -16.83 5.36 18.24
CA ARG A 137 -15.73 4.44 18.57
C ARG A 137 -15.25 3.68 17.33
N ASN A 138 -16.15 3.10 16.55
CA ASN A 138 -15.81 2.42 15.29
C ASN A 138 -15.10 3.35 14.27
N ALA A 139 -15.47 4.64 14.23
CA ALA A 139 -14.79 5.61 13.39
C ALA A 139 -13.38 5.96 13.89
N VAL A 140 -13.15 5.94 15.21
CA VAL A 140 -11.81 6.12 15.80
C VAL A 140 -10.95 4.89 15.58
N ILE A 141 -11.46 3.68 15.80
CA ILE A 141 -10.78 2.41 15.52
C ILE A 141 -10.19 2.42 14.10
N ARG A 142 -11.02 2.71 13.08
CA ARG A 142 -10.57 2.78 11.68
C ARG A 142 -9.53 3.87 11.40
N ARG A 143 -9.52 4.96 12.18
CA ARG A 143 -8.52 6.03 12.05
C ARG A 143 -7.22 5.63 12.74
N TRP A 144 -7.30 4.99 13.89
CA TRP A 144 -6.17 4.46 14.62
C TRP A 144 -5.44 3.37 13.82
N GLU A 145 -6.15 2.40 13.25
CA GLU A 145 -5.57 1.38 12.38
C GLU A 145 -4.75 1.99 11.23
N ARG A 146 -5.34 2.96 10.51
CA ARG A 146 -4.68 3.67 9.41
C ARG A 146 -3.48 4.48 9.89
N SER A 147 -3.57 5.09 11.07
CA SER A 147 -2.46 5.85 11.65
C SER A 147 -1.29 4.91 11.98
N ARG A 148 -1.56 3.72 12.54
CA ARG A 148 -0.54 2.69 12.77
C ARG A 148 0.06 2.12 11.49
N GLU A 149 -0.73 2.00 10.42
CA GLU A 149 -0.23 1.59 9.11
C GLU A 149 0.66 2.67 8.49
N THR A 150 0.22 3.93 8.54
CA THR A 150 1.00 5.08 8.05
C THR A 150 2.30 5.22 8.82
N LYS A 151 2.27 5.16 10.14
CA LYS A 151 3.47 5.19 10.98
C LYS A 151 4.48 4.10 10.58
N ARG A 152 4.00 2.87 10.34
CA ARG A 152 4.86 1.78 9.87
C ARG A 152 5.53 2.11 8.54
N LEU A 153 4.79 2.63 7.56
CA LEU A 153 5.36 3.06 6.27
C LEU A 153 6.43 4.13 6.45
N VAL A 154 6.17 5.14 7.29
CA VAL A 154 7.12 6.22 7.59
C VAL A 154 8.37 5.69 8.31
N ASP A 155 8.20 4.80 9.29
CA ASP A 155 9.31 4.13 9.99
C ASP A 155 10.20 3.35 8.99
N HIS A 156 9.61 2.73 7.97
CA HIS A 156 10.36 2.04 6.92
C HIS A 156 11.05 2.99 5.93
N ALA A 157 10.44 4.14 5.61
CA ALA A 157 11.09 5.17 4.81
C ALA A 157 12.32 5.76 5.55
N LEU A 158 12.21 5.95 6.87
CA LEU A 158 13.36 6.33 7.71
C LEU A 158 14.45 5.25 7.71
N SER A 159 14.06 3.98 7.80
CA SER A 159 15.00 2.85 7.74
C SER A 159 15.73 2.80 6.39
N LEU A 160 15.05 3.09 5.28
CA LEU A 160 15.65 3.19 3.96
C LEU A 160 16.71 4.31 3.89
N TYR A 161 16.47 5.45 4.51
CA TYR A 161 17.47 6.51 4.64
C TYR A 161 18.72 6.03 5.39
N ASP A 162 18.54 5.36 6.54
CA ASP A 162 19.65 4.82 7.34
C ASP A 162 20.45 3.76 6.54
N ASP A 163 19.75 2.88 5.82
CA ASP A 163 20.37 1.86 4.97
C ASP A 163 21.15 2.49 3.81
N LEU A 164 20.59 3.48 3.12
CA LEU A 164 21.26 4.18 2.03
C LEU A 164 22.49 4.94 2.52
N GLU A 165 22.40 5.67 3.64
CA GLU A 165 23.55 6.33 4.27
C GLU A 165 24.68 5.33 4.59
N SER A 166 24.33 4.11 5.03
CA SER A 166 25.30 3.05 5.33
C SER A 166 26.00 2.52 4.08
N VAL A 167 25.27 2.39 2.97
CA VAL A 167 25.78 1.90 1.68
C VAL A 167 26.60 2.97 0.97
N THR A 168 26.20 4.24 1.09
CA THR A 168 26.88 5.40 0.48
C THR A 168 27.94 6.02 1.41
N GLY A 169 28.41 5.28 2.42
CA GLY A 169 29.44 5.74 3.36
C GLY A 169 30.63 6.43 2.68
N PRO A 170 31.38 7.29 3.38
CA PRO A 170 32.22 8.32 2.77
C PRO A 170 33.34 7.70 1.90
N GLU A 171 33.12 7.60 0.60
CA GLU A 171 34.19 7.50 -0.38
C GLU A 171 34.92 8.85 -0.50
N SER A 172 35.65 9.25 0.55
CA SER A 172 36.69 10.27 0.51
C SER A 172 37.43 10.32 1.85
N GLY A 173 38.44 9.46 2.01
CA GLY A 173 39.27 9.46 3.22
C GLY A 173 40.50 8.57 3.09
N SER A 174 41.55 9.12 2.46
CA SER A 174 42.94 8.67 2.54
C SER A 174 43.33 7.36 1.83
N ARG A 175 43.78 7.49 0.58
CA ARG A 175 44.97 6.73 0.16
C ARG A 175 46.18 7.40 0.85
N PRO A 176 46.99 6.70 1.65
CA PRO A 176 48.25 7.27 2.10
C PRO A 176 49.11 7.49 0.86
N SER A 177 49.52 8.74 0.63
CA SER A 177 50.59 9.04 -0.31
C SER A 177 51.85 8.38 0.23
N GLU A 178 52.25 7.28 -0.40
CA GLU A 178 53.52 6.61 -0.14
C GLU A 178 54.64 7.52 -0.65
N ALA A 179 55.10 8.39 0.23
CA ALA A 179 56.38 9.07 0.10
C ALA A 179 57.46 8.13 0.65
N ALA A 180 58.22 7.51 -0.24
CA ALA A 180 59.53 6.93 0.03
C ALA A 180 60.40 7.23 -1.20
N GLN A 181 61.24 8.27 -1.10
CA GLN A 181 62.69 8.18 -0.92
C GLN A 181 63.42 7.81 -2.21
#